data_AF-A0A7C8F6I1-F1
#
_entry.id   AF-A0A7C8F6I1-F1
#
_cell.length_a   1.000
_cell.length_b   1.000
_cell.length_c   1.000
_cell.angle_alpha   90.00
_cell.angle_beta   90.00
_cell.angle_gamma   90.00
#
_symmetry.space_group_name_H-M   'P 1'
#
loop_
_entity.id
_entity.type
_entity.pdbx_description
1 polymer ?
#
loop_
_entity_poly.entity_id
_entity_poly.type
_entity_poly.pdbx_seq_one_letter_code
_entity_poly.pdbx_strand_id
1 'polypeptide(L)' 'MTFNPDIHHRHSIRLNDYDYSQAGAYFVTICTWQRECLFGNIVDGQMVLNDVGRIVV' A
#
# COMPACT_ATOMS: atom_id res chain seq x y z
N MET A 1 -7.16 0.55 22.74
CA MET A 1 -7.86 -0.75 22.81
C MET A 1 -6.83 -1.80 23.22
N THR A 2 -7.10 -2.56 24.27
CA THR A 2 -6.17 -3.56 24.81
C THR A 2 -6.37 -4.90 24.08
N PHE A 3 -5.30 -5.63 23.80
CA PHE A 3 -5.37 -6.93 23.13
C PHE A 3 -6.01 -7.98 24.07
N ASN A 4 -7.11 -8.62 23.64
CA ASN A 4 -7.72 -9.77 24.31
C ASN A 4 -7.53 -11.04 23.44
N PRO A 5 -6.68 -12.00 23.85
CA PRO A 5 -6.38 -13.20 23.08
C PRO A 5 -7.58 -14.15 22.88
N ASP A 6 -8.60 -14.10 23.75
CA ASP A 6 -9.77 -14.99 23.66
C ASP A 6 -10.75 -14.59 22.54
N ILE A 7 -10.66 -13.35 22.06
CA ILE A 7 -11.53 -12.81 21.00
C ILE A 7 -10.75 -12.29 19.78
N HIS A 8 -9.47 -11.95 19.94
CA HIS A 8 -8.63 -11.44 18.86
C HIS A 8 -7.76 -12.55 18.27
N HIS A 9 -8.38 -13.44 17.50
CA HIS A 9 -7.71 -14.50 16.73
C HIS A 9 -7.13 -14.01 15.39
N ARG A 10 -6.60 -12.78 15.36
CA ARG A 10 -6.03 -12.25 14.12
C ARG A 10 -4.69 -12.92 13.84
N HIS A 11 -4.70 -13.90 12.94
CA HIS A 11 -3.47 -14.47 12.41
C HIS A 11 -2.78 -13.49 11.46
N SER A 12 -1.45 -13.52 11.46
CA SER A 12 -0.66 -12.79 10.47
C SER A 12 -0.86 -13.41 9.10
N ILE A 13 -1.06 -12.57 8.08
CA ILE A 13 -1.03 -12.98 6.66
C ILE A 13 0.39 -12.97 6.08
N ARG A 14 1.36 -12.44 6.85
CA ARG A 14 2.75 -12.34 6.38
C ARG A 14 3.36 -13.74 6.34
N LEU A 15 4.12 -14.01 5.29
CA LEU A 15 4.89 -15.24 5.19
C LEU A 15 5.95 -15.25 6.30
N ASN A 16 6.02 -16.36 7.04
CA ASN A 16 7.03 -16.54 8.07
C ASN A 16 8.43 -16.43 7.46
N ASP A 17 9.32 -15.76 8.17
CA ASP A 17 10.73 -15.57 7.82
C ASP A 17 11.01 -14.85 6.49
N TYR A 18 9.98 -14.26 5.85
CA TYR A 18 10.17 -13.47 4.64
C TYR A 18 10.52 -12.01 4.96
N ASP A 19 11.63 -11.53 4.40
CA ASP A 19 12.07 -10.15 4.51
C ASP A 19 11.39 -9.26 3.45
N TYR A 20 10.34 -8.57 3.88
CA TYR A 20 9.57 -7.63 3.05
C TYR A 20 10.33 -6.33 2.72
N SER A 21 11.56 -6.14 3.20
CA SER A 21 12.42 -5.02 2.78
C SER A 21 13.17 -5.31 1.47
N GLN A 22 13.24 -6.59 1.06
CA GLN A 22 13.87 -6.98 -0.19
C GLN A 22 13.05 -6.49 -1.40
N ALA A 23 13.73 -6.29 -2.53
CA ALA A 23 13.07 -5.91 -3.76
C ALA A 23 12.05 -6.97 -4.19
N GLY A 24 10.81 -6.55 -4.42
CA GLY A 24 9.70 -7.41 -4.83
C GLY A 24 8.64 -6.62 -5.60
N ALA A 25 7.81 -7.34 -6.36
CA ALA A 25 6.70 -6.75 -7.10
C ALA A 25 5.38 -6.95 -6.33
N TYR A 26 4.62 -5.87 -6.18
CA TYR A 26 3.32 -5.88 -5.52
C TYR A 26 2.28 -5.21 -6.41
N PHE A 27 1.09 -5.80 -6.46
CA PHE A 27 -0.07 -5.14 -7.02
C PHE A 27 -0.96 -4.67 -5.86
N VAL A 28 -1.24 -3.38 -5.81
CA VAL A 28 -2.05 -2.77 -4.75
C VAL A 28 -3.21 -2.03 -5.39
N THR A 29 -4.42 -2.34 -4.92
CA THR A 29 -5.62 -1.55 -5.19
C THR A 29 -5.98 -0.80 -3.92
N ILE A 30 -6.09 0.53 -4.00
CA ILE A 30 -6.43 1.37 -2.86
C ILE A 30 -7.47 2.42 -3.26
N CYS A 31 -8.45 2.63 -2.39
CA CYS A 31 -9.41 3.73 -2.53
C CYS A 31 -8.85 4.96 -1.81
N THR A 32 -8.75 6.07 -2.53
CA THR A 32 -8.39 7.37 -1.95
C THR A 32 -9.53 7.96 -1.13
N TRP A 33 -9.21 8.90 -0.25
CA TRP A 33 -10.21 9.69 0.47
C TRP A 33 -11.18 10.33 -0.53
N GLN A 34 -12.48 10.15 -0.30
CA GLN A 34 -13.55 10.64 -1.19
C GLN A 34 -13.38 10.29 -2.67
N ARG A 35 -12.58 9.27 -3.01
CA ARG A 35 -12.28 8.85 -4.38
C ARG A 35 -11.57 9.94 -5.22
N GLU A 36 -10.82 10.82 -4.57
CA GLU A 36 -10.03 11.86 -5.23
C GLU A 36 -8.87 11.27 -6.05
N CYS A 37 -8.54 11.87 -7.19
CA CYS A 37 -7.45 11.45 -8.07
C CYS A 37 -6.07 11.92 -7.56
N LEU A 38 -5.59 11.33 -6.45
CA LEU A 38 -4.41 11.83 -5.72
C LEU A 38 -3.05 11.34 -6.26
N PHE A 39 -3.00 10.24 -7.02
CA PHE A 39 -1.73 9.60 -7.36
C PHE A 39 -1.03 10.15 -8.60
N GLY A 40 -1.70 11.00 -9.38
CA GLY A 40 -1.22 11.49 -10.67
C GLY A 40 -2.11 11.03 -11.81
N ASN A 41 -1.57 11.05 -13.04
CA ASN A 41 -2.32 10.73 -14.24
C ASN A 41 -1.67 9.58 -15.01
N ILE A 42 -2.47 8.83 -15.77
CA ILE A 42 -1.97 7.88 -16.76
C ILE A 42 -2.17 8.49 -18.13
N VAL A 43 -1.09 8.67 -18.89
CA VAL A 43 -1.10 9.20 -20.27
C VAL A 43 -0.35 8.19 -21.13
N ASP A 44 -0.98 7.73 -22.22
CA ASP A 44 -0.43 6.72 -23.14
C ASP A 44 0.09 5.45 -22.44
N GLY A 45 -0.62 5.00 -21.41
CA GLY A 45 -0.26 3.80 -20.62
C GLY A 45 0.91 4.01 -19.65
N GLN A 46 1.42 5.24 -19.52
CA GLN A 46 2.52 5.57 -18.63
C GLN A 46 2.06 6.41 -17.45
N MET A 47 2.70 6.19 -16.30
CA MET A 47 2.44 6.96 -15.09
C MET A 47 3.11 8.35 -15.16
N VAL A 48 2.31 9.40 -15.04
CA VAL A 48 2.76 10.79 -14.94
C VAL A 48 2.55 11.27 -13.49
N LEU A 49 3.65 11.44 -12.77
CA LEU A 49 3.65 11.85 -11.36
C LEU A 49 3.17 13.30 -11.21
N ASN A 50 2.36 13.55 -10.18
CA ASN A 50 2.07 14.89 -9.68
C ASN A 50 3.11 15.33 -8.64
N ASP A 51 2.91 16.48 -8.01
CA ASP A 51 3.87 17.02 -7.04
C ASP A 51 4.05 16.10 -5.84
N VAL A 52 2.98 15.45 -5.36
CA VAL A 52 3.05 14.48 -4.26
C VAL A 52 3.87 13.25 -4.65
N GLY A 53 3.70 12.74 -5.88
CA GLY A 53 4.47 11.61 -6.40
C GLY A 53 5.97 11.89 -6.54
N ARG A 54 6.38 13.17 -6.55
CA ARG A 54 7.80 13.59 -6.64
C ARG A 54 8.45 13.85 -5.28
N ILE A 55 7.72 13.73 -4.17
CA ILE A 55 8.24 14.02 -2.82
C ILE A 55 9.26 12.97 -2.35
N VAL A 56 9.24 11.77 -2.92
CA VAL A 56 10.13 10.67 -2.51
C VAL A 56 11.55 10.93 -3.00
N VAL A 57 12.51 10.95 -2.05
CA VAL A 57 13.97 11.13 -2.25
C VAL A 57 14.68 9.79 -2.11
#